data_AF-A0A9X7NIP1-F1
#
_entry.id   AF-A0A9X7NIP1-F1
#
_cell.length_a   1.000
_cell.length_b   1.000
_cell.length_c   1.000
_cell.angle_alpha   90.00
_cell.angle_beta   90.00
_cell.angle_gamma   90.00
#
_symmetry.space_group_name_H-M   'P 1'
#
loop_
_entity.id
_entity.type
_entity.pdbx_description
1 polymer ?
#
loop_
_entity_poly.entity_id
_entity_poly.type
_entity_poly.pdbx_seq_one_letter_code
_entity_poly.pdbx_strand_id
1 'polypeptide(L)'
;MRLILLAAGLLLLSAAPSLAQRVYCPLPEDGVWVNANAKPKEISRVEVESRCENEAVHVRVRAFTSCIPRDCKWGWTKGEMRSDGAIQVLLIGFLSSKQLTLRAFGELLDVHVINVVNDLSEPRTETTYNLQRE
;
A
#
# COMPACT_ATOMS: atom_id res chain seq x y z
N MET A 1 -46.06 -20.24 27.05
CA MET A 1 -44.79 -20.48 27.78
C MET A 1 -43.69 -21.16 26.93
N ARG A 2 -44.01 -22.07 25.99
CA ARG A 2 -43.01 -22.72 25.10
C ARG A 2 -42.37 -21.82 24.03
N LEU A 3 -43.07 -20.76 23.56
CA LEU A 3 -42.55 -19.85 22.52
C LEU A 3 -41.47 -18.86 23.03
N ILE A 4 -41.47 -18.53 24.32
CA ILE A 4 -40.50 -17.57 24.89
C ILE A 4 -39.10 -18.20 25.00
N LEU A 5 -39.04 -19.52 25.24
CA LEU A 5 -37.77 -20.28 25.32
C LEU A 5 -37.07 -20.40 23.95
N LEU A 6 -37.82 -20.44 22.85
CA LEU A 6 -37.28 -20.50 21.49
C LEU A 6 -36.65 -19.17 21.04
N ALA A 7 -37.25 -18.04 21.44
CA ALA A 7 -36.73 -16.71 21.10
C ALA A 7 -35.41 -16.39 21.84
N ALA A 8 -35.26 -16.85 23.08
CA ALA A 8 -34.03 -16.68 23.85
C ALA A 8 -32.85 -17.49 23.28
N GLY A 9 -33.12 -18.67 22.72
CA GLY A 9 -32.09 -19.50 22.06
C GLY A 9 -31.54 -18.85 20.78
N LEU A 10 -32.38 -18.17 20.00
CA LEU A 10 -31.96 -17.55 18.73
C LEU A 10 -31.12 -16.28 18.93
N LEU A 11 -31.34 -15.54 20.03
CA LEU A 11 -30.57 -14.34 20.39
C LEU A 11 -29.15 -14.63 20.90
N LEU A 12 -28.87 -15.85 21.37
CA LEU A 12 -27.54 -16.26 21.83
C LEU A 12 -26.62 -16.72 20.70
N LEU A 13 -27.17 -17.07 19.51
CA LEU A 13 -26.36 -17.46 18.34
C LEU A 13 -25.84 -16.26 17.52
N SER A 14 -26.33 -15.04 17.76
CA SER A 14 -25.88 -13.83 17.04
C SER A 14 -24.63 -13.18 17.64
N ALA A 15 -24.13 -13.66 18.78
CA ALA A 15 -22.87 -13.21 19.37
C ALA A 15 -21.68 -14.00 18.78
N ALA A 16 -21.60 -14.08 17.45
CA ALA A 16 -20.35 -14.48 16.83
C ALA A 16 -19.35 -13.34 17.07
N PRO A 17 -18.18 -13.59 17.69
CA PRO A 17 -17.16 -12.57 17.79
C PRO A 17 -16.80 -12.15 16.37
N SER A 18 -16.94 -10.86 16.06
CA SER A 18 -16.36 -10.35 14.83
C SER A 18 -14.86 -10.60 14.95
N LEU A 19 -14.30 -11.37 14.01
CA LEU A 19 -12.86 -11.45 13.84
C LEU A 19 -12.42 -10.10 13.28
N ALA A 20 -12.31 -9.09 14.15
CA ALA A 20 -11.58 -7.88 13.85
C ALA A 20 -10.14 -8.33 13.54
N GLN A 21 -9.78 -8.32 12.26
CA GLN A 21 -8.47 -8.71 11.78
C GLN A 21 -7.47 -7.70 12.35
N ARG A 22 -6.80 -8.09 13.45
CA ARG A 22 -5.81 -7.23 14.11
C ARG A 22 -4.67 -7.01 13.14
N VAL A 23 -4.52 -5.77 12.69
CA VAL A 23 -3.36 -5.36 11.91
C VAL A 23 -2.22 -5.10 12.88
N TYR A 24 -1.11 -5.79 12.68
CA TYR A 24 0.10 -5.61 13.47
C TYR A 24 1.10 -4.77 12.70
N CYS A 25 1.76 -3.85 13.40
CA CYS A 25 2.89 -3.11 12.88
C CYS A 25 4.20 -3.71 13.41
N PRO A 26 5.30 -3.69 12.63
CA PRO A 26 5.38 -3.15 11.27
C PRO A 26 4.60 -4.00 10.26
N LEU A 27 4.04 -3.34 9.24
CA LEU A 27 3.41 -4.03 8.12
C LEU A 27 4.45 -4.84 7.33
N PRO A 28 4.06 -5.89 6.62
CA PRO A 28 4.99 -6.65 5.76
C PRO A 28 5.76 -5.77 4.77
N GLU A 29 5.11 -4.72 4.26
CA GLU A 29 5.67 -3.72 3.34
C GLU A 29 6.64 -2.74 4.01
N ASP A 30 6.70 -2.65 5.34
CA ASP A 30 7.58 -1.74 6.05
C ASP A 30 9.06 -2.00 5.71
N GLY A 31 9.81 -0.92 5.53
CA GLY A 31 11.23 -0.95 5.23
C GLY A 31 11.61 -0.32 3.90
N VAL A 32 12.81 -0.66 3.44
CA VAL A 32 13.41 -0.15 2.21
C VAL A 32 13.48 -1.27 1.17
N TRP A 33 13.03 -0.96 -0.03
CA TRP A 33 12.89 -1.89 -1.14
C TRP A 33 13.56 -1.33 -2.38
N VAL A 34 14.40 -2.11 -3.04
CA VAL A 34 15.25 -1.65 -4.14
C VAL A 34 15.03 -2.50 -5.39
N ASN A 35 14.96 -1.84 -6.54
CA ASN A 35 15.05 -2.45 -7.86
C ASN A 35 16.42 -2.11 -8.45
N ALA A 36 17.39 -3.01 -8.26
CA ALA A 36 18.77 -2.83 -8.72
C ALA A 36 18.91 -2.69 -10.25
N ASN A 37 17.89 -3.11 -11.01
CA ASN A 37 17.89 -3.11 -12.47
C ASN A 37 17.00 -2.01 -13.07
N ALA A 38 16.59 -1.02 -12.27
CA ALA A 38 15.70 0.05 -12.73
C ALA A 38 16.33 0.88 -13.86
N LYS A 39 15.65 0.90 -15.01
CA LYS A 39 16.03 1.75 -16.16
C LYS A 39 15.66 3.20 -15.89
N PRO A 40 16.18 4.17 -16.66
CA PRO A 40 15.82 5.57 -16.50
C PRO A 40 14.31 5.78 -16.45
N LYS A 41 13.84 6.58 -15.49
CA LYS A 41 12.42 6.89 -15.21
C LYS A 41 11.58 5.75 -14.60
N GLU A 42 12.14 4.55 -14.42
CA GLU A 42 11.47 3.44 -13.70
C GLU A 42 11.63 3.57 -12.18
N ILE A 43 10.79 2.87 -11.41
CA ILE A 43 10.92 2.81 -9.95
C ILE A 43 12.21 2.09 -9.57
N SER A 44 13.11 2.80 -8.87
CA SER A 44 14.39 2.28 -8.38
C SER A 44 14.35 1.91 -6.90
N ARG A 45 13.55 2.61 -6.09
CA ARG A 45 13.40 2.33 -4.67
C ARG A 45 12.02 2.76 -4.18
N VAL A 46 11.48 2.00 -3.23
CA VAL A 46 10.30 2.36 -2.45
C VAL A 46 10.66 2.22 -0.98
N GLU A 47 10.25 3.20 -0.19
CA GLU A 47 10.39 3.14 1.26
C GLU A 47 9.01 3.30 1.88
N VAL A 48 8.71 2.42 2.83
CA VAL A 48 7.44 2.37 3.53
C VAL A 48 7.73 2.45 5.02
N GLU A 49 7.01 3.31 5.71
CA GLU A 49 6.99 3.34 7.15
C GLU A 49 5.56 3.16 7.64
N SER A 50 5.39 2.28 8.62
CA SER A 50 4.13 1.95 9.23
C SER A 50 4.22 2.06 10.76
N ARG A 51 3.17 2.63 11.37
CA ARG A 51 3.02 2.70 12.82
C ARG A 51 1.58 2.45 13.21
N CYS A 52 1.39 1.79 14.35
CA CYS A 52 0.08 1.48 14.90
C CYS A 52 -0.11 2.33 16.16
N GLU A 53 -1.05 3.27 16.14
CA GLU A 53 -1.34 4.21 17.23
C GLU A 53 -2.85 4.26 17.45
N ASN A 54 -3.32 4.11 18.69
CA ASN A 54 -4.75 4.21 19.03
C ASN A 54 -5.67 3.36 18.13
N GLU A 55 -5.29 2.09 17.90
CA GLU A 55 -6.02 1.14 17.03
C GLU A 55 -6.07 1.54 15.53
N ALA A 56 -5.36 2.60 15.13
CA ALA A 56 -5.23 3.03 13.75
C ALA A 56 -3.84 2.69 13.19
N VAL A 57 -3.82 2.28 11.92
CA VAL A 57 -2.59 2.04 11.17
C VAL A 57 -2.28 3.29 10.36
N HIS A 58 -1.11 3.87 10.60
CA HIS A 58 -0.60 5.00 9.84
C HIS A 58 0.52 4.53 8.95
N VAL A 59 0.37 4.74 7.65
CA VAL A 59 1.38 4.39 6.65
C VAL A 59 1.81 5.65 5.93
N ARG A 60 3.11 5.79 5.69
CA ARG A 60 3.65 6.73 4.72
C ARG A 60 4.61 6.01 3.77
N VAL A 61 4.58 6.44 2.53
CA VAL A 61 5.39 5.87 1.46
C VAL A 61 6.14 6.99 0.77
N ARG A 62 7.39 6.74 0.38
CA ARG A 62 8.07 7.54 -0.64
C ARG A 62 8.65 6.62 -1.69
N ALA A 63 8.73 7.11 -2.92
CA ALA A 63 9.29 6.37 -4.04
C ALA A 63 10.43 7.15 -4.68
N PHE A 64 11.27 6.44 -5.40
CA PHE A 64 12.38 6.96 -6.17
C PHE A 64 12.28 6.40 -7.58
N THR A 65 12.50 7.27 -8.55
CA THR A 65 12.67 6.85 -9.94
C THR A 65 14.11 7.06 -10.38
N SER A 66 14.66 6.09 -11.11
CA SER A 66 16.02 6.12 -11.62
C SER A 66 16.28 7.38 -12.44
N CYS A 67 17.25 8.19 -12.00
CA CYS A 67 17.63 9.48 -12.60
C CYS A 67 19.12 9.78 -12.38
N ILE A 68 19.71 10.63 -13.22
CA ILE A 68 21.12 11.05 -13.15
C ILE A 68 21.20 12.51 -12.68
N PRO A 69 22.12 12.88 -11.76
CA PRO A 69 23.15 12.05 -11.11
C PRO A 69 22.67 11.27 -9.88
N ARG A 70 21.44 11.54 -9.42
CA ARG A 70 20.80 10.84 -8.31
C ARG A 70 19.35 10.62 -8.67
N ASP A 71 18.76 9.58 -8.08
CA ASP A 71 17.34 9.27 -8.28
C ASP A 71 16.43 10.44 -7.98
N CYS A 72 15.41 10.59 -8.82
CA CYS A 72 14.36 11.58 -8.61
C CYS A 72 13.49 11.10 -7.44
N LYS A 73 13.47 11.87 -6.37
CA LYS A 73 12.77 11.55 -5.13
C LYS A 73 11.34 12.10 -5.16
N TRP A 74 10.38 11.22 -4.90
CA TRP A 74 9.01 11.59 -4.55
C TRP A 74 8.94 11.78 -3.03
N GLY A 75 8.18 12.77 -2.56
CA GLY A 75 8.07 13.08 -1.14
C GLY A 75 7.46 11.94 -0.32
N TRP A 76 7.54 12.04 1.01
CA TRP A 76 6.73 11.20 1.88
C TRP A 76 5.26 11.56 1.69
N THR A 77 4.44 10.57 1.38
CA THR A 77 3.00 10.72 1.17
C THR A 77 2.26 9.68 1.99
N LYS A 78 1.07 10.04 2.49
CA LYS A 78 0.21 9.11 3.22
C LYS A 78 -0.15 7.92 2.33
N GLY A 79 0.10 6.71 2.83
CA GLY A 79 -0.40 5.47 2.25
C GLY A 79 -1.77 5.13 2.85
N GLU A 80 -2.65 4.58 2.03
CA GLU A 80 -3.96 4.09 2.44
C GLU A 80 -4.00 2.58 2.34
N MET A 81 -4.37 1.92 3.43
CA MET A 81 -4.56 0.48 3.45
C MET A 81 -5.90 0.13 2.83
N ARG A 82 -5.87 -0.72 1.80
CA ARG A 82 -7.06 -1.26 1.17
C ARG A 82 -7.58 -2.47 1.94
N SER A 83 -8.84 -2.82 1.71
CA SER A 83 -9.48 -3.99 2.34
C SER A 83 -8.84 -5.34 1.96
N ASP A 84 -8.09 -5.38 0.85
CA ASP A 84 -7.34 -6.53 0.36
C ASP A 84 -5.89 -6.59 0.88
N GLY A 85 -5.56 -5.75 1.86
CA GLY A 85 -4.23 -5.67 2.49
C GLY A 85 -3.19 -4.87 1.71
N ALA A 86 -3.46 -4.42 0.48
CA ALA A 86 -2.51 -3.61 -0.27
C ALA A 86 -2.42 -2.19 0.28
N ILE A 87 -1.24 -1.58 0.13
CA ILE A 87 -1.03 -0.16 0.41
C ILE A 87 -1.14 0.61 -0.91
N GLN A 88 -2.03 1.59 -0.96
CA GLN A 88 -2.18 2.50 -2.09
C GLN A 88 -1.61 3.87 -1.73
N VAL A 89 -0.84 4.47 -2.62
CA VAL A 89 -0.34 5.85 -2.45
C VAL A 89 -0.42 6.61 -3.76
N LEU A 90 -0.85 7.88 -3.69
CA LEU A 90 -0.88 8.79 -4.83
C LEU A 90 0.24 9.82 -4.69
N LEU A 91 1.27 9.68 -5.52
CA LEU A 91 2.40 10.61 -5.59
C LEU A 91 2.09 11.67 -6.65
N ILE A 92 1.83 12.90 -6.21
CA ILE A 92 1.49 14.01 -7.11
C ILE A 92 2.75 14.82 -7.40
N GLY A 93 3.11 14.90 -8.67
CA GLY A 93 4.20 15.74 -9.18
C GLY A 93 3.65 16.86 -10.06
N PHE A 94 4.54 17.76 -10.50
CA PHE A 94 4.16 18.88 -11.36
C PHE A 94 3.73 18.43 -12.77
N LEU A 95 4.51 17.55 -13.40
CA LEU A 95 4.24 17.06 -14.77
C LEU A 95 3.40 15.79 -14.82
N SER A 96 3.51 14.95 -13.80
CA SER A 96 2.81 13.67 -13.76
C SER A 96 2.49 13.28 -12.32
N SER A 97 1.49 12.42 -12.20
CA SER A 97 1.12 11.74 -10.97
C SER A 97 1.35 10.24 -11.12
N LYS A 98 1.77 9.60 -10.03
CA LYS A 98 1.96 8.14 -9.97
C LYS A 98 1.10 7.58 -8.84
N GLN A 99 0.19 6.69 -9.20
CA GLN A 99 -0.54 5.88 -8.23
C GLN A 99 0.17 4.55 -8.08
N LEU A 100 0.66 4.27 -6.88
CA LEU A 100 1.32 3.01 -6.54
C LEU A 100 0.37 2.14 -5.74
N THR A 101 0.38 0.85 -6.02
CA THR A 101 -0.22 -0.19 -5.18
C THR A 101 0.89 -1.17 -4.80
N LEU A 102 1.10 -1.35 -3.50
CA LEU A 102 2.19 -2.13 -2.93
C LEU A 102 1.64 -3.40 -2.29
N ARG A 103 2.33 -4.52 -2.52
CA ARG A 103 2.08 -5.79 -1.82
C ARG A 103 3.40 -6.49 -1.53
N ALA A 104 3.64 -6.82 -0.26
CA ALA A 104 4.82 -7.59 0.12
C ALA A 104 4.54 -9.10 0.10
N PHE A 105 5.52 -9.85 -0.41
CA PHE A 105 5.55 -11.31 -0.46
C PHE A 105 6.92 -11.80 0.02
N GLY A 106 7.11 -11.86 1.34
CA GLY A 106 8.40 -12.20 1.96
C GLY A 106 9.45 -11.12 1.68
N GLU A 107 10.47 -11.48 0.89
CA GLU A 107 11.59 -10.59 0.52
C GLU A 107 11.36 -9.82 -0.79
N LEU A 108 10.15 -9.90 -1.35
CA LEU A 108 9.75 -9.18 -2.55
C LEU A 108 8.64 -8.18 -2.25
N LEU A 109 8.70 -7.02 -2.91
CA LEU A 109 7.63 -6.04 -2.96
C LEU A 109 7.16 -5.89 -4.41
N ASP A 110 5.93 -6.29 -4.68
CA ASP A 110 5.23 -5.95 -5.91
C ASP A 110 4.79 -4.48 -5.82
N VAL A 111 5.28 -3.68 -6.77
CA VAL A 111 4.96 -2.27 -6.92
C VAL A 111 4.27 -2.08 -8.25
N HIS A 112 2.94 -2.06 -8.21
CA HIS A 112 2.12 -1.74 -9.35
C HIS A 112 1.98 -0.22 -9.51
N VAL A 113 2.39 0.32 -10.65
CA VAL A 113 2.44 1.76 -10.91
C VAL A 113 1.51 2.12 -12.06
N ILE A 114 0.59 3.03 -11.78
CA ILE A 114 -0.18 3.75 -12.79
C ILE A 114 0.41 5.15 -12.91
N ASN A 115 0.85 5.53 -14.10
CA ASN A 115 1.38 6.86 -14.39
C ASN A 115 0.39 7.64 -15.25
N VAL A 116 0.11 8.88 -14.84
CA VAL A 116 -0.77 9.81 -15.55
C VAL A 116 -0.02 11.12 -15.74
N VAL A 117 0.14 11.58 -16.97
CA VAL A 117 0.66 12.91 -17.26
C VAL A 117 -0.45 13.93 -17.01
N ASN A 118 -0.16 14.98 -16.26
CA ASN A 118 -1.19 15.87 -15.72
C ASN A 118 -1.92 16.70 -16.79
N ASP A 119 -1.25 16.98 -17.92
CA ASP A 119 -1.84 17.69 -19.06
C ASP A 119 -2.58 16.76 -20.04
N LEU A 120 -2.63 15.46 -19.75
CA LEU A 120 -3.25 14.41 -20.55
C LEU A 120 -2.70 14.30 -21.98
N SER A 121 -1.50 14.84 -22.24
CA SER A 121 -0.84 14.76 -23.55
C SER A 121 -0.41 13.34 -23.92
N GLU A 122 -0.21 12.48 -22.92
CA GLU A 122 0.15 11.07 -23.08
C GLU A 122 -0.90 10.16 -22.43
N PRO A 123 -1.12 8.95 -22.98
CA PRO A 123 -2.03 7.99 -22.39
C PRO A 123 -1.54 7.53 -21.01
N ARG A 124 -2.49 7.15 -20.16
CA ARG A 124 -2.20 6.44 -18.91
C ARG A 124 -1.36 5.20 -19.20
N THR A 125 -0.25 5.03 -18.47
CA THR A 125 0.59 3.83 -18.54
C THR A 125 0.57 3.07 -17.23
N GLU A 126 0.81 1.76 -17.32
CA GLU A 126 0.72 0.84 -16.21
C GLU A 126 1.89 -0.14 -16.26
N THR A 127 2.59 -0.33 -15.15
CA THR A 127 3.75 -1.23 -15.07
C THR A 127 3.90 -1.74 -13.65
N THR A 128 4.24 -3.03 -13.51
CA THR A 128 4.59 -3.64 -12.23
C THR A 128 6.09 -3.84 -12.13
N TYR A 129 6.66 -3.49 -10.97
CA TYR A 129 8.05 -3.72 -10.62
C TYR A 129 8.13 -4.66 -9.42
N ASN A 130 9.11 -5.56 -9.42
CA ASN A 130 9.40 -6.41 -8.27
C ASN A 130 10.67 -5.88 -7.61
N LEU A 131 10.54 -5.34 -6.40
CA LEU A 131 11.65 -4.82 -5.62
C LEU A 131 12.06 -5.86 -4.58
N GLN A 132 13.33 -5.83 -4.18
CA GLN A 132 13.89 -6.68 -3.13
C GLN A 132 14.16 -5.86 -1.88
N ARG A 133 14.08 -6.49 -0.72
CA ARG A 133 14.44 -5.84 0.54
C ARG A 133 15.93 -5.48 0.55
N GLU A 134 16.26 -4.28 1.02
CA GLU A 134 17.65 -3.82 1.24
C GLU A 134 18.24 -4.40 2.53
#